data_AF-A0A2M7ND21-F1
#
_entry.id   AF-A0A2M7ND21-F1
#
_cell.length_a   1.000
_cell.length_b   1.000
_cell.length_c   1.000
_cell.angle_alpha   90.00
_cell.angle_beta   90.00
_cell.angle_gamma   90.00
#
_symmetry.space_group_name_H-M   'P 1'
#
loop_
_entity.id
_entity.type
_entity.pdbx_description
1 polymer ?
#
loop_
_entity_poly.entity_id
_entity_poly.type
_entity_poly.pdbx_seq_one_letter_code
_entity_poly.pdbx_strand_id
1 'polypeptide(L)'
;MWYDEVEDIDPKKYLSPNDYIRPLRVFPLDRWSSVQTEESYDTFYKEEEYIGLGLSLTQTSQKEIYVRFVYKDSPADRAGFKRSDKILEINRQNYETITI
;
A
#
# COMPACT_ATOMS: atom_id res chain seq x y z
N MET A 1 -12.56 -18.02 -10.83
CA MET A 1 -12.88 -16.66 -11.31
C MET A 1 -14.38 -16.50 -11.22
N TRP A 2 -14.89 -15.40 -10.67
CA TRP A 2 -16.31 -15.20 -10.33
C TRP A 2 -17.11 -14.49 -11.42
N TYR A 3 -16.77 -14.72 -12.69
CA TYR A 3 -17.38 -14.01 -13.82
C TYR A 3 -18.92 -14.12 -13.83
N ASP A 4 -19.44 -15.29 -13.46
CA ASP A 4 -20.89 -15.57 -13.45
C ASP A 4 -21.65 -14.85 -12.31
N GLU A 5 -20.94 -14.28 -11.34
CA GLU A 5 -21.50 -13.58 -10.16
C GLU A 5 -21.45 -12.05 -10.31
N VAL A 6 -20.91 -11.55 -11.43
CA VAL A 6 -20.71 -10.12 -11.66
C VAL A 6 -21.89 -9.54 -12.44
N GLU A 7 -22.54 -8.52 -11.89
CA GLU A 7 -23.61 -7.80 -12.58
C GLU A 7 -23.08 -7.04 -13.79
N ASP A 8 -23.86 -7.03 -14.89
CA ASP A 8 -23.57 -6.23 -16.07
C ASP A 8 -23.89 -4.75 -15.80
N ILE A 9 -22.84 -3.95 -15.59
CA ILE A 9 -22.92 -2.53 -15.29
C ILE A 9 -22.26 -1.68 -16.39
N ASP A 10 -22.94 -0.61 -16.80
CA ASP A 10 -22.44 0.32 -17.82
C ASP A 10 -21.22 1.11 -17.32
N PRO A 11 -20.03 0.94 -17.94
CA PRO A 11 -18.80 1.63 -17.52
C PRO A 11 -18.91 3.16 -17.62
N LYS A 12 -19.77 3.69 -18.48
CA LYS A 12 -19.90 5.15 -18.72
C LYS A 12 -20.55 5.90 -17.55
N LYS A 13 -21.13 5.17 -16.59
CA LYS A 13 -21.77 5.76 -15.41
C LYS A 13 -20.76 6.17 -14.32
N TYR A 14 -19.49 5.84 -14.48
CA TYR A 14 -18.47 6.03 -13.46
C TYR A 14 -17.42 7.04 -13.92
N LEU A 15 -17.00 7.92 -13.01
CA LEU A 15 -16.04 8.99 -13.27
C LEU A 15 -14.59 8.53 -13.15
N SER A 16 -14.35 7.36 -12.54
CA SER A 16 -13.02 6.78 -12.40
C SER A 16 -13.05 5.25 -12.54
N PRO A 17 -11.94 4.62 -12.98
CA PRO A 17 -11.83 3.16 -13.02
C PRO A 17 -12.00 2.49 -11.65
N ASN A 18 -11.61 3.17 -10.57
CA ASN A 18 -11.76 2.67 -9.21
C ASN A 18 -13.23 2.65 -8.75
N ASP A 19 -14.03 3.64 -9.18
CA ASP A 19 -15.48 3.66 -8.91
C ASP A 19 -16.21 2.57 -9.70
N TYR A 20 -15.69 2.23 -10.89
CA TYR A 20 -16.21 1.14 -11.72
C TYR A 20 -15.89 -0.25 -11.17
N ILE A 21 -14.66 -0.51 -10.70
CA ILE A 21 -14.30 -1.86 -10.22
C ILE A 21 -14.95 -2.21 -8.89
N ARG A 22 -15.22 -1.22 -8.03
CA ARG A 22 -15.76 -1.42 -6.68
C ARG A 22 -17.06 -2.24 -6.67
N PRO A 23 -18.11 -1.93 -7.46
CA PRO A 23 -19.33 -2.73 -7.53
C PRO A 23 -19.14 -4.11 -8.18
N LEU A 24 -18.11 -4.31 -9.00
CA LEU A 24 -17.80 -5.61 -9.62
C LEU A 24 -17.14 -6.60 -8.63
N ARG A 25 -16.63 -6.11 -7.50
CA ARG A 25 -15.96 -6.94 -6.50
C ARG A 25 -16.99 -7.76 -5.72
N VAL A 26 -16.96 -9.07 -5.90
CA VAL A 26 -17.79 -10.02 -5.14
C VAL A 26 -17.29 -10.10 -3.70
N PHE A 27 -17.78 -9.23 -2.81
CA PHE A 27 -17.35 -9.22 -1.41
C PHE A 27 -18.05 -10.35 -0.60
N PRO A 28 -17.35 -11.09 0.28
CA PRO A 28 -15.94 -10.95 0.70
C PRO A 28 -14.94 -11.78 -0.12
N LEU A 29 -15.39 -12.46 -1.18
CA LEU A 29 -14.58 -13.39 -1.96
C LEU A 29 -13.46 -12.69 -2.74
N ASP A 30 -13.73 -11.51 -3.30
CA ASP A 30 -12.78 -10.78 -4.12
C ASP A 30 -11.90 -9.79 -3.32
N ARG A 31 -10.79 -10.33 -2.83
CA ARG A 31 -9.70 -9.57 -2.18
C ARG A 31 -8.53 -9.23 -3.12
N TRP A 32 -8.58 -9.66 -4.37
CA TRP A 32 -7.43 -9.63 -5.28
C TRP A 32 -7.59 -8.60 -6.40
N SER A 33 -8.81 -8.13 -6.69
CA SER A 33 -9.04 -7.07 -7.67
C SER A 33 -8.76 -5.68 -7.07
N SER A 34 -7.84 -4.94 -7.69
CA SER A 34 -7.54 -3.54 -7.38
C SER A 34 -7.34 -2.72 -8.65
N VAL A 35 -7.42 -1.39 -8.52
CA VAL A 35 -7.05 -0.42 -9.55
C VAL A 35 -5.85 0.36 -9.03
N GLN A 36 -4.85 0.53 -9.89
CA GLN A 36 -3.65 1.32 -9.61
C GLN A 36 -3.31 2.18 -10.84
N THR A 37 -2.58 3.26 -10.63
CA THR A 37 -2.08 4.08 -11.75
C THR A 37 -0.97 3.36 -12.49
N GLU A 38 -0.79 3.69 -13.77
CA GLU A 38 0.32 3.17 -14.56
C GLU A 38 1.67 3.55 -13.95
N GLU A 39 1.81 4.79 -13.49
CA GLU A 39 3.01 5.26 -12.78
C GLU A 39 3.34 4.38 -11.56
N SER A 40 2.34 4.09 -10.70
CA SER A 40 2.54 3.18 -9.57
C SER A 40 2.85 1.75 -10.03
N TYR A 41 2.27 1.28 -11.14
CA TYR A 41 2.63 -0.03 -11.69
C TYR A 41 4.08 -0.08 -12.15
N ASP A 42 4.52 0.94 -12.87
CA ASP A 42 5.85 0.98 -13.47
C ASP A 42 6.93 1.05 -12.40
N THR A 43 6.79 1.92 -11.40
CA THR A 43 7.72 2.00 -10.26
C THR A 43 7.79 0.72 -9.44
N PHE A 44 6.67 0.01 -9.25
CA PHE A 44 6.67 -1.20 -8.42
C PHE A 44 7.01 -2.50 -9.18
N TYR A 45 6.73 -2.58 -10.48
CA TYR A 45 6.80 -3.83 -11.25
C TYR A 45 7.68 -3.78 -12.50
N LYS A 46 7.95 -2.61 -13.09
CA LYS A 46 8.83 -2.48 -14.27
C LYS A 46 10.22 -1.97 -13.91
N GLU A 47 10.32 -1.09 -12.91
CA GLU A 47 11.62 -0.66 -12.39
C GLU A 47 12.28 -1.85 -11.68
N GLU A 48 13.43 -2.30 -12.18
CA GLU A 48 14.22 -3.39 -11.59
C GLU A 48 14.90 -2.97 -10.27
N GLU A 49 14.82 -1.68 -9.92
CA GLU A 49 15.25 -1.16 -8.63
C GLU A 49 14.07 -1.10 -7.66
N TYR A 50 14.07 -2.00 -6.68
CA TYR A 50 13.30 -1.79 -5.48
C TYR A 50 13.83 -0.55 -4.74
N ILE A 51 13.20 0.61 -4.94
CA ILE A 51 13.50 1.84 -4.19
C ILE A 51 12.76 1.81 -2.85
N GLY A 52 13.15 0.90 -1.97
CA GLY A 52 12.66 0.84 -0.60
C GLY A 52 13.78 0.98 0.43
N LEU A 53 13.45 1.50 1.60
CA LEU A 53 14.43 1.66 2.69
C LEU A 53 14.82 0.32 3.34
N GLY A 54 14.13 -0.77 3.03
CA GLY A 54 14.34 -2.09 3.64
C GLY A 54 13.84 -2.16 5.08
N LEU A 55 12.66 -1.60 5.32
CA LEU A 55 11.94 -1.68 6.58
C LEU A 55 10.47 -2.06 6.37
N SER A 56 9.93 -2.87 7.27
CA SER A 56 8.51 -3.16 7.39
C SER A 56 7.97 -2.45 8.62
N LEU A 57 6.82 -1.79 8.48
CA LEU A 57 6.17 -1.08 9.57
C LEU A 57 4.95 -1.84 10.07
N THR A 58 4.56 -1.56 11.31
CA THR A 58 3.27 -1.95 11.85
C THR A 58 2.64 -0.79 12.57
N GLN A 59 1.32 -0.69 12.47
CA GLN A 59 0.54 0.27 13.23
C GLN A 59 -0.20 -0.43 14.37
N THR A 60 -0.23 0.18 15.55
CA THR A 60 -1.05 -0.30 16.68
C THR A 60 -2.49 0.21 16.57
N SER A 61 -3.38 -0.27 17.44
CA SER A 61 -4.75 0.27 17.52
C SER A 61 -4.78 1.74 17.96
N GLN A 62 -3.76 2.21 18.66
CA GLN A 62 -3.56 3.60 19.06
C GLN A 62 -2.90 4.46 17.96
N LYS A 63 -2.79 3.96 16.73
CA LYS A 63 -2.13 4.62 15.58
C LYS A 63 -0.63 4.86 15.73
N GLU A 64 0.04 4.25 16.71
CA GLU A 64 1.48 4.34 16.83
C GLU A 64 2.16 3.47 15.76
N ILE A 65 3.27 3.96 15.20
CA ILE A 65 4.01 3.27 14.13
C ILE A 65 5.32 2.72 14.68
N TYR A 66 5.53 1.42 14.50
CA TYR A 66 6.75 0.72 14.91
C TYR A 66 7.39 -0.03 13.75
N VAL A 67 8.71 -0.17 13.80
CA VAL A 67 9.47 -1.04 12.90
C VAL A 67 9.20 -2.50 13.24
N ARG A 68 8.53 -3.21 12.34
CA ARG A 68 8.23 -4.65 12.44
C ARG A 68 9.45 -5.49 12.07
N PHE A 69 10.15 -5.11 11.02
CA PHE A 69 11.30 -5.85 10.49
C PHE A 69 12.26 -4.91 9.76
N VAL A 70 13.56 -5.22 9.82
CA VAL A 70 14.62 -4.53 9.09
C VAL A 70 15.34 -5.58 8.25
N TYR A 71 15.40 -5.35 6.93
CA TYR A 71 16.08 -6.26 6.02
C TYR A 71 17.60 -6.06 6.14
N LYS A 72 18.36 -7.15 6.25
CA LYS A 72 19.82 -7.12 6.38
C LYS A 72 20.46 -6.38 5.19
N ASP A 73 21.52 -5.61 5.46
CA ASP A 73 22.31 -4.86 4.46
C ASP A 73 21.53 -3.77 3.68
N SER A 74 20.28 -3.51 4.09
CA SER A 74 19.43 -2.46 3.54
C SER A 74 19.84 -1.06 4.01
N PRO A 75 19.35 0.02 3.37
CA PRO A 75 19.53 1.38 3.87
C PRO A 75 19.12 1.54 5.34
N ALA A 76 18.01 0.92 5.78
CA ALA A 76 17.55 0.97 7.16
C ALA A 76 18.51 0.26 8.14
N ASP A 77 19.04 -0.90 7.77
CA ASP A 77 20.01 -1.63 8.60
C ASP A 77 21.30 -0.83 8.78
N ARG A 78 21.81 -0.25 7.68
CA ARG A 78 22.99 0.62 7.68
C ARG A 78 22.77 1.92 8.46
N ALA A 79 21.55 2.45 8.45
CA ALA A 79 21.15 3.59 9.27
C ALA A 79 20.94 3.23 10.75
N GLY A 80 21.00 1.95 11.11
CA GLY A 80 20.95 1.48 12.49
C GLY A 80 19.56 1.17 13.01
N PHE A 81 18.51 1.19 12.17
CA PHE A 81 17.17 0.80 12.59
C PHE A 81 17.15 -0.62 13.15
N LYS A 82 16.27 -0.83 14.13
CA LYS A 82 16.03 -2.10 14.78
C LYS A 82 14.53 -2.37 14.87
N ARG A 83 14.20 -3.66 15.01
CA ARG A 83 12.83 -4.07 15.32
C ARG A 83 12.40 -3.41 16.63
N SER A 84 11.14 -2.97 16.66
CA SER A 84 10.50 -2.25 17.77
C SER A 84 10.89 -0.78 17.91
N ASP A 85 11.72 -0.22 17.03
CA ASP A 85 11.90 1.23 16.97
C ASP A 85 10.57 1.92 16.68
N LYS A 86 10.29 3.02 17.40
CA LYS A 86 9.10 3.85 17.18
C LYS A 86 9.41 4.94 16.17
N ILE A 87 8.57 5.09 15.16
CA ILE A 87 8.64 6.22 14.23
C ILE A 87 7.98 7.43 14.90
N LEU A 88 8.71 8.54 14.98
CA LEU A 88 8.21 9.80 15.55
C LEU A 88 7.89 10.82 14.45
N GLU A 89 8.75 10.88 13.43
CA GLU A 89 8.66 11.85 12.35
C GLU A 89 9.14 11.24 11.03
N ILE A 90 8.60 11.74 9.93
CA ILE A 90 9.06 11.47 8.57
C ILE A 90 9.28 12.83 7.91
N ASN A 91 10.48 13.08 7.38
CA ASN A 91 10.84 14.36 6.78
C ASN A 91 10.52 15.58 7.66
N ARG A 92 10.77 15.48 8.98
CA ARG A 92 10.48 16.51 10.01
C ARG A 92 8.99 16.82 10.19
N GLN A 93 8.11 15.95 9.71
CA GLN A 93 6.68 16.01 9.98
C GLN A 93 6.30 14.90 10.95
N ASN A 94 5.58 15.25 12.00
CA ASN A 94 5.08 14.27 12.96
C ASN A 94 4.13 13.30 12.25
N TYR A 95 4.31 11.99 12.48
CA TYR A 95 3.53 10.96 11.79
C TYR A 95 2.01 11.09 12.00
N GLU A 96 1.58 11.68 13.12
CA GLU A 96 0.16 11.87 13.44
C GLU A 96 -0.51 12.92 12.55
N THR A 97 0.30 13.80 11.94
CA THR A 97 -0.17 14.93 11.13
C THR A 97 -0.01 14.73 9.63
N ILE A 98 0.59 13.61 9.20
CA ILE A 98 0.77 13.30 7.78
C ILE A 98 -0.57 12.86 7.21
N THR A 99 -1.13 13.68 6.33
CA THR A 99 -2.29 13.33 5.49
C THR A 99 -1.76 12.78 4.18
N ILE A 100 -2.25 11.61 3.76
CA ILE A 100 -1.93 10.97 2.48
C ILE A 100 -3.03 11.29 1.48
#